data_AF-A0A2I4AVN3-F1
#
_entry.id   AF-A0A2I4AVN3-F1
#
_cell.length_a   1.000
_cell.length_b   1.000
_cell.length_c   1.000
_cell.angle_alpha   90.00
_cell.angle_beta   90.00
_cell.angle_gamma   90.00
#
_symmetry.space_group_name_H-M   'P 1'
#
loop_
_entity.id
_entity.type
_entity.pdbx_description
1 polymer ?
#
loop_
_entity_poly.entity_id
_entity_poly.type
_entity_poly.pdbx_seq_one_letter_code
_entity_poly.pdbx_strand_id
1 'polypeptide(L)'
;WTTANSLCSLTEGSLVSLHTPEVKNFILQLLNSTTPVWVGRYQEAQNGSWIWCDESSSCDWTNQKEAESRGGGACTEIISKSGELRSAPCEELRFYVCSRSARLDSSEPSSREPPGPGIVPGVSLFDVLWDSSSILAEEILRSSSLLRAFRSGSKTGLCQSRFSQQEALYLHRVSSTLQVLVKGLHEADEIQSLLVDTVTEYSRNNQNLGSAPAPQWLQFSLQSFHSVVLEDPVYWLVALSARVCLQDFLTQMLRSELRPQMSEVQHLKQKWRNENAMLLWLHRYKKVLEERQEKMDVYKSINIFREQMMNEQRLHESVTCEDEDDEENPDWL
;
A
#
# COMPACT_ATOMS: atom_id res chain seq x y z
N TRP A 1 14.40 11.48 2.71
CA TRP A 1 14.85 11.90 1.37
C TRP A 1 15.39 10.74 0.52
N THR A 2 16.44 10.02 0.95
CA THR A 2 17.09 8.94 0.15
C THR A 2 16.11 7.84 -0.29
N THR A 3 15.24 7.39 0.61
CA THR A 3 14.17 6.44 0.29
C THR A 3 13.22 6.97 -0.78
N ALA A 4 12.86 8.25 -0.70
CA ALA A 4 12.00 8.90 -1.69
C ALA A 4 12.67 8.95 -3.07
N ASN A 5 13.96 9.27 -3.13
CA ASN A 5 14.72 9.24 -4.37
C ASN A 5 14.81 7.83 -4.96
N SER A 6 15.09 6.82 -4.12
CA SER A 6 15.12 5.43 -4.55
C SER A 6 13.77 4.98 -5.13
N LEU A 7 12.66 5.41 -4.53
CA LEU A 7 11.31 5.12 -5.04
C LEU A 7 11.04 5.80 -6.38
N CYS A 8 11.51 7.04 -6.59
CA CYS A 8 11.45 7.70 -7.89
C CYS A 8 12.26 6.94 -8.96
N SER A 9 13.44 6.43 -8.60
CA SER A 9 14.31 5.67 -9.52
C SER A 9 13.70 4.35 -9.98
N LEU A 10 12.81 3.72 -9.20
CA LEU A 10 12.05 2.55 -9.65
C LEU A 10 11.14 2.86 -10.85
N THR A 11 10.86 4.14 -11.11
CA THR A 11 10.03 4.59 -12.24
C THR A 11 10.82 5.29 -13.35
N GLU A 12 12.12 5.00 -13.45
CA GLU A 12 13.06 5.68 -14.37
C GLU A 12 13.08 7.21 -14.15
N GLY A 13 12.86 7.65 -12.91
CA GLY A 13 12.84 9.07 -12.54
C GLY A 13 13.75 9.38 -11.36
N SER A 14 13.73 10.63 -10.93
CA SER A 14 14.41 11.11 -9.75
C SER A 14 13.52 12.09 -8.99
N LEU A 15 13.90 12.48 -7.78
CA LEU A 15 13.19 13.56 -7.10
C LEU A 15 13.24 14.84 -7.95
N VAL A 16 12.13 15.57 -7.97
CA VAL A 16 11.93 16.69 -8.88
C VAL A 16 13.00 17.77 -8.71
N SER A 17 13.57 18.19 -9.83
CA SER A 17 14.49 19.32 -9.89
C SER A 17 13.78 20.58 -10.36
N LEU A 18 13.96 21.69 -9.63
CA LEU A 18 13.24 22.95 -9.85
C LEU A 18 14.10 23.95 -10.63
N HIS A 19 14.47 23.59 -11.86
CA HIS A 19 15.37 24.41 -12.69
C HIS A 19 14.71 25.68 -13.24
N THR A 20 13.38 25.67 -13.39
CA THR A 20 12.65 26.83 -13.95
C THR A 20 11.49 27.28 -13.06
N PRO A 21 11.14 28.58 -13.09
CA PRO A 21 9.98 29.11 -12.38
C PRO A 21 8.67 28.43 -12.76
N GLU A 22 8.54 27.98 -14.01
CA GLU A 22 7.34 27.31 -14.52
C GLU A 22 7.18 25.93 -13.86
N VAL A 23 8.26 25.16 -13.78
CA VAL A 23 8.27 23.87 -13.07
C VAL A 23 7.97 24.09 -11.59
N LYS A 24 8.58 25.10 -10.97
CA LYS A 24 8.31 25.45 -9.58
C LYS A 24 6.83 25.79 -9.35
N ASN A 25 6.23 26.60 -10.20
CA ASN A 25 4.82 26.97 -10.08
C ASN A 25 3.88 25.78 -10.31
N PHE A 26 4.19 24.93 -11.29
CA PHE A 26 3.45 23.69 -11.52
C PHE A 26 3.47 22.78 -10.29
N ILE A 27 4.65 22.61 -9.69
CA ILE A 27 4.80 21.84 -8.45
C ILE A 27 4.01 22.50 -7.32
N LEU A 28 4.04 23.81 -7.17
CA LEU A 28 3.25 24.49 -6.13
C LEU A 28 1.74 24.34 -6.32
N GLN A 29 1.25 24.29 -7.56
CA GLN A 29 -0.16 23.99 -7.85
C GLN A 29 -0.52 22.53 -7.54
N LEU A 30 0.39 21.59 -7.80
CA LEU A 30 0.23 20.18 -7.45
C LEU A 30 0.20 19.98 -5.93
N LEU A 31 0.99 20.75 -5.19
CA LEU A 31 1.12 20.69 -3.74
C LEU A 31 -0.03 21.44 -3.04
N ASN A 32 -1.22 20.82 -2.99
CA ASN A 32 -2.41 21.41 -2.39
C ASN A 32 -2.47 21.30 -0.84
N SER A 33 -1.35 21.02 -0.18
CA SER A 33 -1.23 20.74 1.26
C SER A 33 -0.36 21.76 1.99
N THR A 34 -0.49 21.87 3.32
CA THR A 34 0.38 22.74 4.14
C THR A 34 1.73 22.10 4.49
N THR A 35 1.93 20.83 4.15
CA THR A 35 3.09 20.01 4.51
C THR A 35 4.28 20.26 3.57
N PRO A 36 5.51 20.34 4.10
CA PRO A 36 6.72 20.38 3.28
C PRO A 36 6.96 19.08 2.51
N VAL A 37 7.52 19.19 1.31
CA VAL A 37 7.69 18.07 0.38
C VAL A 37 9.14 17.97 -0.09
N TRP A 38 9.68 16.76 -0.18
CA TRP A 38 11.03 16.52 -0.69
C TRP A 38 11.16 16.86 -2.18
N VAL A 39 12.26 17.53 -2.52
CA VAL A 39 12.69 17.83 -3.90
C VAL A 39 14.12 17.34 -4.11
N GLY A 40 14.55 17.18 -5.35
CA GLY A 40 15.79 16.50 -5.73
C GLY A 40 17.09 17.27 -5.45
N ARG A 41 17.07 18.26 -4.54
CA ARG A 41 18.26 19.02 -4.17
C ARG A 41 18.86 18.50 -2.86
N TYR A 42 20.16 18.27 -2.87
CA TYR A 42 20.91 17.85 -1.69
C TYR A 42 22.28 18.52 -1.63
N GLN A 43 22.95 18.43 -0.48
CA GLN A 43 24.27 19.00 -0.25
C GLN A 43 25.35 17.92 -0.39
N GLU A 44 26.34 18.18 -1.23
CA GLU A 44 27.50 17.31 -1.44
C GLU A 44 28.45 17.39 -0.23
N ALA A 45 28.86 16.23 0.28
CA ALA A 45 29.71 16.15 1.48
C ALA A 45 31.13 16.71 1.27
N GLN A 46 31.68 16.62 0.05
CA GLN A 46 33.09 16.96 -0.21
C GLN A 46 33.37 18.47 -0.16
N ASN A 47 32.45 19.29 -0.65
CA ASN A 47 32.63 20.74 -0.77
C ASN A 47 31.46 21.56 -0.20
N GLY A 48 30.39 20.92 0.27
CA GLY A 48 29.20 21.59 0.79
C GLY A 48 28.34 22.27 -0.28
N SER A 49 28.57 22.00 -1.56
CA SER A 49 27.79 22.54 -2.68
C SER A 49 26.41 21.89 -2.77
N TRP A 50 25.45 22.59 -3.36
CA TRP A 50 24.11 22.05 -3.55
C TRP A 50 23.93 21.54 -4.98
N ILE A 51 23.49 20.30 -5.11
CA ILE A 51 23.38 19.59 -6.39
C ILE A 51 21.95 19.09 -6.58
N TRP A 52 21.50 19.03 -7.83
CA TRP A 52 20.21 18.49 -8.25
C TRP A 52 20.35 17.06 -8.77
N CYS A 53 19.28 16.29 -8.66
CA CYS A 53 19.24 14.86 -8.98
C CYS A 53 18.81 14.57 -10.44
N ASP A 54 19.03 15.50 -11.38
CA ASP A 54 18.59 15.34 -12.77
C ASP A 54 19.47 14.36 -13.58
N GLU A 55 18.96 13.92 -14.74
CA GLU A 55 19.55 12.86 -15.61
C GLU A 55 20.99 13.12 -16.09
N SER A 56 21.59 14.28 -15.80
CA SER A 56 22.97 14.62 -16.17
C SER A 56 24.00 14.56 -15.04
N SER A 57 23.58 14.29 -13.80
CA SER A 57 24.49 14.02 -12.67
C SER A 57 23.96 12.90 -11.79
N SER A 58 24.74 11.82 -11.69
CA SER A 58 24.43 10.64 -10.88
C SER A 58 23.87 11.02 -9.51
N CYS A 59 22.65 10.59 -9.18
CA CYS A 59 22.14 10.55 -7.80
C CYS A 59 22.86 9.45 -7.00
N ASP A 60 24.19 9.42 -7.01
CA ASP A 60 24.99 8.43 -6.30
C ASP A 60 25.15 8.83 -4.83
N TRP A 61 24.06 8.67 -4.06
CA TRP A 61 24.12 8.72 -2.60
C TRP A 61 25.01 7.61 -2.03
N THR A 62 25.30 6.57 -2.82
CA THR A 62 26.15 5.43 -2.46
C THR A 62 27.56 5.84 -2.05
N ASN A 63 28.11 6.92 -2.65
CA ASN A 63 29.41 7.47 -2.30
C ASN A 63 29.40 8.39 -1.06
N GLN A 64 28.22 8.67 -0.49
CA GLN A 64 28.05 9.56 0.67
C GLN A 64 27.83 8.81 1.99
N LYS A 65 27.56 7.49 1.95
CA LYS A 65 27.41 6.66 3.16
C LYS A 65 28.68 6.57 4.02
N GLU A 66 29.85 6.94 3.49
CA GLU A 66 31.13 6.89 4.22
C GLU A 66 31.54 8.22 4.88
N ALA A 67 30.89 9.34 4.55
CA ALA A 67 31.18 10.63 5.16
C ALA A 67 30.16 10.97 6.25
N GLU A 68 30.50 10.65 7.49
CA GLU A 68 29.79 11.09 8.70
C GLU A 68 29.51 12.61 8.64
N SER A 69 28.25 13.03 8.47
CA SER A 69 27.87 14.43 8.69
C SER A 69 26.88 14.54 9.83
N ARG A 70 27.46 14.90 10.97
CA ARG A 70 26.82 15.35 12.19
C ARG A 70 25.93 16.57 11.90
N GLY A 71 24.63 16.44 12.18
CA GLY A 71 23.76 17.54 12.61
C GLY A 71 23.67 18.78 11.71
N GLY A 72 23.12 18.62 10.51
CA GLY A 72 22.69 19.73 9.64
C GLY A 72 22.08 19.17 8.35
N GLY A 73 20.85 19.55 8.01
CA GLY A 73 20.08 18.90 6.95
C GLY A 73 20.72 19.01 5.56
N ALA A 74 21.25 17.89 5.05
CA ALA A 74 21.85 17.81 3.71
C ALA A 74 20.81 17.65 2.58
N CYS A 75 19.51 17.68 2.89
CA CYS A 75 18.42 17.42 1.94
C CYS A 75 17.45 18.60 1.88
N THR A 76 16.83 18.81 0.72
CA THR A 76 15.98 19.99 0.48
C THR A 76 14.51 19.63 0.41
N GLU A 77 13.70 20.36 1.15
CA GLU A 77 12.24 20.37 1.05
C GLU A 77 11.75 21.68 0.44
N ILE A 78 10.56 21.65 -0.17
CA ILE A 78 9.81 22.84 -0.57
C ILE A 78 8.62 23.05 0.37
N ILE A 79 8.42 24.29 0.81
CA ILE A 79 7.26 24.71 1.58
C ILE A 79 6.12 25.04 0.61
N SER A 80 5.11 24.18 0.55
CA SER A 80 3.99 24.25 -0.41
C SER A 80 3.27 25.60 -0.48
N LYS A 81 3.16 26.33 0.64
CA LYS A 81 2.49 27.66 0.67
C LYS A 81 3.34 28.82 0.16
N SER A 82 4.66 28.79 0.40
CA SER A 82 5.56 29.91 0.08
C SER A 82 6.45 29.62 -1.13
N GLY A 83 6.56 28.36 -1.53
CA GLY A 83 7.55 27.90 -2.50
C GLY A 83 8.99 28.06 -2.04
N GLU A 84 9.23 28.28 -0.75
CA GLU A 84 10.57 28.40 -0.20
C GLU A 84 11.23 27.04 -0.10
N LEU A 85 12.53 26.97 -0.45
CA LEU A 85 13.34 25.77 -0.29
C LEU A 85 14.06 25.83 1.06
N ARG A 86 13.95 24.76 1.84
CA ARG A 86 14.55 24.66 3.16
C ARG A 86 15.40 23.40 3.26
N SER A 87 16.53 23.50 3.94
CA SER A 87 17.34 22.34 4.33
C SER A 87 16.66 21.59 5.49
N ALA A 88 16.58 20.27 5.41
CA ALA A 88 16.03 19.42 6.46
C ALA A 88 16.84 18.11 6.59
N PRO A 89 16.83 17.48 7.78
CA PRO A 89 17.48 16.18 8.00
C PRO A 89 16.95 15.14 7.00
N CYS A 90 17.87 14.47 6.32
CA CYS A 90 17.54 13.55 5.22
C CYS A 90 16.72 12.33 5.68
N GLU A 91 16.79 12.01 6.97
CA GLU A 91 16.10 10.88 7.62
C GLU A 91 14.61 11.15 7.85
N GLU A 92 14.15 12.41 7.73
CA GLU A 92 12.75 12.74 7.95
C GLU A 92 11.83 12.15 6.87
N LEU A 93 10.72 11.59 7.33
CA LEU A 93 9.63 11.12 6.49
C LEU A 93 8.81 12.32 6.01
N ARG A 94 8.75 12.51 4.69
CA ARG A 94 7.96 13.57 4.05
C ARG A 94 7.39 13.06 2.73
N PHE A 95 6.32 13.70 2.28
CA PHE A 95 5.86 13.59 0.91
C PHE A 95 6.98 13.99 -0.05
N TYR A 96 6.91 13.52 -1.30
CA TYR A 96 7.94 13.77 -2.29
C TYR A 96 7.32 13.81 -3.69
N VAL A 97 7.99 14.50 -4.61
CA VAL A 97 7.57 14.53 -6.03
C VAL A 97 8.71 14.01 -6.89
N CYS A 98 8.38 13.09 -7.79
CA CYS A 98 9.31 12.57 -8.78
C CYS A 98 9.16 13.31 -10.11
N SER A 99 10.26 13.51 -10.82
CA SER A 99 10.29 13.89 -12.23
C SER A 99 10.93 12.78 -13.06
N ARG A 100 10.47 12.63 -14.30
CA ARG A 100 11.14 11.80 -15.32
C ARG A 100 11.18 12.58 -16.62
N SER A 101 12.15 12.29 -17.48
CA SER A 101 12.13 12.82 -18.83
C SER A 101 10.92 12.29 -19.60
N ALA A 102 10.15 13.21 -20.19
CA ALA A 102 9.18 12.82 -21.19
C ALA A 102 9.98 12.32 -22.39
N ARG A 103 9.92 11.02 -22.68
CA ARG A 103 10.48 10.48 -23.92
C ARG A 103 9.89 11.29 -25.07
N LEU A 104 10.72 12.13 -25.70
CA LEU A 104 10.38 12.79 -26.94
C LEU A 104 10.42 11.73 -28.04
N ASP A 105 9.36 10.91 -28.11
CA ASP A 105 9.00 10.34 -29.40
C ASP A 105 8.63 11.54 -30.28
N SER A 106 9.51 11.82 -31.24
CA SER A 106 9.34 12.86 -32.23
C SER A 106 8.15 12.53 -33.14
N SER A 107 6.96 12.93 -32.72
CA SER A 107 5.85 13.21 -33.63
C SER A 107 4.94 14.29 -33.05
N GLU A 108 4.82 15.40 -33.78
CA GLU A 108 3.90 16.51 -33.56
C GLU A 108 2.42 16.08 -33.36
N PRO A 109 1.58 16.95 -32.77
CA PRO A 109 0.30 16.57 -32.19
C PRO A 109 -0.74 16.29 -33.26
N SER A 110 -1.02 15.01 -33.52
CA SER A 110 -2.28 14.62 -34.13
C SER A 110 -3.37 14.74 -33.07
N SER A 111 -4.37 15.59 -33.35
CA SER A 111 -5.65 15.70 -32.66
C SER A 111 -6.43 14.37 -32.72
N ARG A 112 -5.95 13.38 -31.99
CA ARG A 112 -6.72 12.19 -31.64
C ARG A 112 -6.89 12.25 -30.13
N GLU A 113 -8.13 12.08 -29.69
CA GLU A 113 -8.43 11.73 -28.30
C GLU A 113 -7.38 10.76 -27.79
N PRO A 114 -6.93 10.90 -26.53
CA PRO A 114 -5.95 9.98 -25.99
C PRO A 114 -6.48 8.57 -26.25
N PRO A 115 -5.71 7.67 -26.88
CA PRO A 115 -6.04 6.26 -26.72
C PRO A 115 -5.90 6.08 -25.22
N GLY A 116 -7.04 5.94 -24.53
CA GLY A 116 -7.03 5.65 -23.11
C GLY A 116 -6.10 4.44 -22.90
N PRO A 117 -5.56 4.23 -21.70
CA PRO A 117 -5.06 2.92 -21.34
C PRO A 117 -6.28 1.97 -21.30
N GLY A 118 -6.80 1.65 -22.48
CA GLY A 118 -8.00 0.90 -22.70
C GLY A 118 -7.62 -0.54 -22.51
N ILE A 119 -8.07 -1.10 -21.40
CA ILE A 119 -8.18 -2.53 -21.20
C ILE A 119 -8.68 -3.13 -22.53
N VAL A 120 -7.97 -4.14 -23.05
CA VAL A 120 -8.36 -4.78 -24.31
C VAL A 120 -9.83 -5.20 -24.20
N PRO A 121 -10.70 -4.92 -25.20
CA PRO A 121 -12.11 -5.28 -25.12
C PRO A 121 -12.31 -6.74 -24.72
N GLY A 122 -13.08 -6.97 -23.65
CA GLY A 122 -13.33 -8.30 -23.09
C GLY A 122 -12.37 -8.74 -21.97
N VAL A 123 -11.36 -7.94 -21.62
CA VAL A 123 -10.52 -8.16 -20.44
C VAL A 123 -11.12 -7.42 -19.25
N SER A 124 -11.15 -8.08 -18.08
CA SER A 124 -11.63 -7.50 -16.83
C SER A 124 -10.49 -6.78 -16.12
N LEU A 125 -10.68 -5.51 -15.73
CA LEU A 125 -9.72 -4.80 -14.88
C LEU A 125 -9.44 -5.60 -13.62
N PHE A 126 -10.48 -6.16 -13.01
CA PHE A 126 -10.39 -6.93 -11.78
C PHE A 126 -9.42 -8.11 -11.89
N ASP A 127 -9.50 -8.84 -13.00
CA ASP A 127 -8.61 -9.97 -13.26
C ASP A 127 -7.16 -9.49 -13.49
N VAL A 128 -6.97 -8.37 -14.20
CA VAL A 128 -5.65 -7.74 -14.38
C VAL A 128 -5.03 -7.30 -13.05
N LEU A 129 -5.83 -6.73 -12.14
CA LEU A 129 -5.36 -6.34 -10.81
C LEU A 129 -4.79 -7.54 -10.06
N TRP A 130 -5.51 -8.65 -10.05
CA TRP A 130 -5.05 -9.89 -9.44
C TRP A 130 -3.79 -10.43 -10.12
N ASP A 131 -3.81 -10.59 -11.45
CA ASP A 131 -2.70 -11.18 -12.20
C ASP A 131 -1.39 -10.39 -12.02
N SER A 132 -1.47 -9.06 -11.92
CA SER A 132 -0.32 -8.18 -11.70
C SER A 132 0.33 -8.31 -10.32
N SER A 133 -0.38 -8.89 -9.35
CA SER A 133 0.00 -8.94 -7.93
C SER A 133 -0.04 -10.35 -7.32
N SER A 134 -0.42 -11.37 -8.09
CA SER A 134 -0.51 -12.77 -7.66
C SER A 134 0.80 -13.31 -7.09
N ILE A 135 1.94 -12.83 -7.59
CA ILE A 135 3.27 -13.19 -7.08
C ILE A 135 3.47 -12.80 -5.60
N LEU A 136 2.82 -11.71 -5.14
CA LEU A 136 2.84 -11.32 -3.72
C LEU A 136 2.01 -12.28 -2.88
N ALA A 137 0.91 -12.80 -3.42
CA ALA A 137 0.08 -13.79 -2.72
C ALA A 137 0.83 -15.12 -2.54
N GLU A 138 1.57 -15.56 -3.57
CA GLU A 138 2.45 -16.73 -3.48
C GLU A 138 3.59 -16.52 -2.47
N GLU A 139 4.17 -15.32 -2.45
CA GLU A 139 5.20 -14.97 -1.47
C GLU A 139 4.64 -15.02 -0.04
N ILE A 140 3.46 -14.44 0.22
CA ILE A 140 2.76 -14.51 1.51
C ILE A 140 2.54 -15.98 1.93
N LEU A 141 2.05 -16.82 1.01
CA LEU A 141 1.81 -18.24 1.28
C LEU A 141 3.10 -18.97 1.71
N ARG A 142 4.24 -18.60 1.11
CA ARG A 142 5.56 -19.20 1.39
C ARG A 142 6.19 -18.65 2.68
N SER A 143 6.16 -17.34 2.87
CA SER A 143 6.90 -16.63 3.92
C SER A 143 6.16 -16.63 5.26
N SER A 144 4.83 -16.59 5.26
CA SER A 144 4.05 -16.47 6.49
C SER A 144 4.24 -17.66 7.43
N SER A 145 4.75 -17.39 8.62
CA SER A 145 4.94 -18.37 9.68
C SER A 145 3.60 -18.99 10.12
N LEU A 146 2.54 -18.17 10.19
CA LEU A 146 1.18 -18.60 10.51
C LEU A 146 0.64 -19.60 9.49
N LEU A 147 0.77 -19.30 8.19
CA LEU A 147 0.29 -20.20 7.13
C LEU A 147 1.11 -21.49 7.09
N ARG A 148 2.42 -21.42 7.35
CA ARG A 148 3.27 -22.61 7.49
C ARG A 148 2.83 -23.48 8.67
N ALA A 149 2.50 -22.88 9.80
CA ALA A 149 2.07 -23.61 10.99
C ALA A 149 0.69 -24.25 10.83
N PHE A 150 -0.23 -23.62 10.10
CA PHE A 150 -1.50 -24.26 9.72
C PHE A 150 -1.30 -25.48 8.83
N ARG A 151 -0.33 -25.44 7.91
CA ARG A 151 -0.02 -26.57 7.03
C ARG A 151 0.67 -27.72 7.75
N SER A 152 1.50 -27.43 8.75
CA SER A 152 2.15 -28.45 9.58
C SER A 152 1.22 -29.04 10.64
N GLY A 153 0.06 -28.43 10.90
CA GLY A 153 -0.86 -28.84 11.96
C GLY A 153 -0.36 -28.53 13.37
N SER A 154 0.56 -27.55 13.50
CA SER A 154 1.06 -27.12 14.81
C SER A 154 -0.03 -26.35 15.59
N LYS A 155 0.00 -26.43 16.93
CA LYS A 155 -0.91 -25.68 17.79
C LYS A 155 -0.47 -24.22 17.87
N THR A 156 -1.14 -23.35 17.12
CA THR A 156 -0.79 -21.92 17.06
C THR A 156 -1.80 -20.99 17.72
N GLY A 157 -2.25 -21.35 18.93
CA GLY A 157 -3.34 -20.61 19.59
C GLY A 157 -2.98 -19.13 19.86
N LEU A 158 -1.75 -18.87 20.33
CA LEU A 158 -1.29 -17.53 20.66
C LEU A 158 -0.92 -16.74 19.41
N CYS A 159 -0.20 -17.36 18.46
CA CYS A 159 0.18 -16.74 17.19
C CYS A 159 -1.07 -16.34 16.38
N GLN A 160 -2.06 -17.23 16.29
CA GLN A 160 -3.33 -16.93 15.63
C GLN A 160 -4.07 -15.79 16.33
N SER A 161 -4.06 -15.74 17.66
CA SER A 161 -4.67 -14.65 18.41
C SER A 161 -4.00 -13.32 18.12
N ARG A 162 -2.66 -13.28 18.09
CA ARG A 162 -1.87 -12.09 17.75
C ARG A 162 -2.19 -11.59 16.35
N PHE A 163 -2.22 -12.48 15.36
CA PHE A 163 -2.62 -12.14 13.98
C PHE A 163 -4.04 -11.58 13.92
N SER A 164 -5.00 -12.29 14.53
CA SER A 164 -6.41 -11.87 14.54
C SER A 164 -6.60 -10.49 15.20
N GLN A 165 -5.83 -10.19 16.25
CA GLN A 165 -5.88 -8.90 16.94
C GLN A 165 -5.32 -7.77 16.08
N GLN A 166 -4.18 -8.00 15.42
CA GLN A 166 -3.55 -7.05 14.52
C GLN A 166 -4.43 -6.74 13.30
N GLU A 167 -5.00 -7.78 12.72
CA GLU A 167 -5.96 -7.67 11.62
C GLU A 167 -7.23 -6.91 12.03
N ALA A 168 -7.81 -7.25 13.19
CA ALA A 168 -8.99 -6.54 13.72
C ALA A 168 -8.70 -5.05 13.95
N LEU A 169 -7.48 -4.71 14.39
CA LEU A 169 -7.07 -3.32 14.57
C LEU A 169 -7.03 -2.56 13.24
N TYR A 170 -6.47 -3.15 12.19
CA TYR A 170 -6.46 -2.56 10.85
C TYR A 170 -7.89 -2.34 10.34
N LEU A 171 -8.74 -3.37 10.40
CA LEU A 171 -10.12 -3.31 9.93
C LEU A 171 -10.94 -2.25 10.66
N HIS A 172 -10.80 -2.14 11.98
CA HIS A 172 -11.48 -1.13 12.78
C HIS A 172 -11.06 0.30 12.37
N ARG A 173 -9.77 0.52 12.11
CA ARG A 173 -9.27 1.85 11.71
C ARG A 173 -9.75 2.24 10.32
N VAL A 174 -9.67 1.31 9.36
CA VAL A 174 -10.22 1.50 8.00
C VAL A 174 -11.73 1.73 8.04
N SER A 175 -12.49 0.95 8.81
CA SER A 175 -13.94 1.11 8.92
C SER A 175 -14.33 2.46 9.53
N SER A 176 -13.59 2.92 10.55
CA SER A 176 -13.81 4.22 11.19
C SER A 176 -13.60 5.37 10.20
N THR A 177 -12.53 5.32 9.39
CA THR A 177 -12.27 6.31 8.34
C THR A 177 -13.36 6.30 7.28
N LEU A 178 -13.71 5.12 6.75
CA LEU A 178 -14.76 4.96 5.75
C LEU A 178 -16.13 5.42 6.26
N GLN A 179 -16.47 5.13 7.52
CA GLN A 179 -17.76 5.53 8.11
C GLN A 179 -17.97 7.05 8.11
N VAL A 180 -16.90 7.84 8.24
CA VAL A 180 -16.96 9.31 8.15
C VAL A 180 -17.13 9.74 6.69
N LEU A 181 -16.35 9.18 5.79
CA LEU A 181 -16.29 9.59 4.39
C LEU A 181 -17.53 9.20 3.60
N VAL A 182 -18.05 8.00 3.81
CA VAL A 182 -19.23 7.48 3.09
C VAL A 182 -20.48 8.31 3.32
N LYS A 183 -20.59 8.99 4.48
CA LYS A 183 -21.70 9.93 4.77
C LYS A 183 -21.64 11.21 3.93
N GLY A 184 -20.47 11.58 3.42
CA GLY A 184 -20.27 12.75 2.57
C GLY A 184 -20.42 12.48 1.08
N LEU A 185 -20.64 11.22 0.67
CA LEU A 185 -20.87 10.88 -0.73
C LEU A 185 -22.31 11.28 -1.11
N HIS A 186 -22.43 12.23 -2.04
CA HIS A 186 -23.68 12.87 -2.43
C HIS A 186 -24.52 12.07 -3.45
N GLU A 187 -24.01 10.94 -3.95
CA GLU A 187 -24.70 10.06 -4.89
C GLU A 187 -24.88 8.66 -4.33
N ALA A 188 -26.14 8.21 -4.25
CA ALA A 188 -26.53 6.85 -3.89
C ALA A 188 -26.30 5.89 -5.05
N ASP A 189 -25.03 5.68 -5.39
CA ASP A 189 -24.59 4.74 -6.43
C ASP A 189 -24.20 3.37 -5.82
N GLU A 190 -24.07 2.34 -6.65
CA GLU A 190 -23.65 0.98 -6.25
C GLU A 190 -22.34 0.99 -5.42
N ILE A 191 -21.46 1.96 -5.69
CA ILE A 191 -20.22 2.20 -4.94
C ILE A 191 -20.52 2.56 -3.48
N GLN A 192 -21.42 3.52 -3.23
CA GLN A 192 -21.77 3.91 -1.85
C GLN A 192 -22.40 2.75 -1.09
N SER A 193 -23.31 2.00 -1.74
CA SER A 193 -23.93 0.81 -1.14
C SER A 193 -22.89 -0.26 -0.77
N LEU A 194 -21.95 -0.56 -1.67
CA LEU A 194 -20.90 -1.53 -1.39
C LEU A 194 -19.97 -1.06 -0.25
N LEU A 195 -19.62 0.22 -0.20
CA LEU A 195 -18.80 0.79 0.88
C LEU A 195 -19.50 0.74 2.25
N VAL A 196 -20.81 1.03 2.32
CA VAL A 196 -21.60 0.90 3.56
C VAL A 196 -21.59 -0.55 4.06
N ASP A 197 -21.77 -1.51 3.16
CA ASP A 197 -21.72 -2.91 3.51
C ASP A 197 -20.32 -3.32 3.99
N THR A 198 -19.27 -2.86 3.33
CA THR A 198 -17.88 -3.11 3.75
C THR A 198 -17.58 -2.54 5.13
N VAL A 199 -18.06 -1.32 5.43
CA VAL A 199 -17.95 -0.73 6.78
C VAL A 199 -18.63 -1.62 7.81
N THR A 200 -19.82 -2.14 7.49
CA THR A 200 -20.57 -3.04 8.37
C THR A 200 -19.81 -4.34 8.61
N GLU A 201 -19.21 -4.91 7.56
CA GLU A 201 -18.42 -6.14 7.63
C GLU A 201 -17.17 -5.98 8.49
N TYR A 202 -16.44 -4.87 8.32
CA TYR A 202 -15.20 -4.58 9.03
C TYR A 202 -15.45 -4.24 10.50
N SER A 203 -16.62 -3.66 10.81
CA SER A 203 -17.00 -3.29 12.18
C SER A 203 -17.56 -4.47 13.01
N ARG A 204 -17.72 -5.67 12.42
CA ARG A 204 -18.37 -6.81 13.09
C ARG A 204 -17.61 -7.31 14.33
N ASN A 205 -16.29 -7.14 14.39
CA ASN A 205 -15.43 -7.62 15.49
C ASN A 205 -14.79 -6.48 16.29
N ASN A 206 -15.59 -5.52 16.75
CA ASN A 206 -15.14 -4.43 17.62
C ASN A 206 -14.97 -4.90 19.06
N GLN A 207 -13.83 -5.54 19.37
CA GLN A 207 -13.39 -5.69 20.75
C GLN A 207 -12.62 -4.44 21.20
N ASN A 208 -12.52 -4.20 22.51
CA ASN A 208 -11.74 -3.11 23.11
C ASN A 208 -10.26 -3.26 22.72
N LEU A 209 -9.90 -2.73 21.57
CA LEU A 209 -8.54 -2.71 21.05
C LEU A 209 -7.76 -1.66 21.84
N GLY A 210 -6.84 -2.13 22.68
CA GLY A 210 -6.12 -1.32 23.65
C GLY A 210 -5.36 -0.13 23.05
N SER A 211 -5.06 0.86 23.89
CA SER A 211 -4.43 2.15 23.54
C SER A 211 -2.92 2.08 23.29
N ALA A 212 -2.38 0.90 22.97
CA ALA A 212 -0.96 0.74 22.67
C ALA A 212 -0.59 1.49 21.37
N PRO A 213 0.64 2.03 21.26
CA PRO A 213 1.09 2.65 20.02
C PRO A 213 0.98 1.65 18.86
N ALA A 214 0.43 2.11 17.73
CA ALA A 214 0.24 1.27 16.57
C ALA A 214 1.60 0.72 16.07
N PRO A 215 1.72 -0.60 15.83
CA PRO A 215 2.94 -1.18 15.30
C PRO A 215 3.27 -0.59 13.92
N GLN A 216 4.56 -0.63 13.55
CA GLN A 216 5.06 0.08 12.37
C GLN A 216 4.38 -0.36 11.07
N TRP A 217 4.12 -1.67 10.89
CA TRP A 217 3.41 -2.18 9.71
C TRP A 217 1.99 -1.57 9.58
N LEU A 218 1.30 -1.37 10.72
CA LEU A 218 -0.05 -0.82 10.75
C LEU A 218 -0.03 0.66 10.36
N GLN A 219 0.97 1.40 10.80
CA GLN A 219 1.12 2.81 10.41
C GLN A 219 1.29 2.95 8.89
N PHE A 220 2.16 2.15 8.28
CA PHE A 220 2.33 2.14 6.83
C PHE A 220 1.04 1.77 6.10
N SER A 221 0.35 0.73 6.56
CA SER A 221 -0.90 0.26 5.94
C SER A 221 -2.01 1.31 6.02
N LEU A 222 -2.11 2.03 7.15
CA LEU A 222 -3.09 3.10 7.31
C LEU A 222 -2.72 4.36 6.51
N GLN A 223 -1.43 4.70 6.41
CA GLN A 223 -0.98 5.81 5.58
C GLN A 223 -1.24 5.56 4.08
N SER A 224 -1.01 4.32 3.64
CA SER A 224 -1.36 3.86 2.29
C SER A 224 -2.85 4.03 2.04
N PHE A 225 -3.71 3.51 2.93
CA PHE A 225 -5.16 3.64 2.79
C PHE A 225 -5.64 5.11 2.87
N HIS A 226 -5.01 5.95 3.71
CA HIS A 226 -5.28 7.38 3.76
C HIS A 226 -5.00 8.09 2.44
N SER A 227 -4.02 7.63 1.67
CA SER A 227 -3.73 8.19 0.35
C SER A 227 -4.81 7.80 -0.67
N VAL A 228 -5.32 6.57 -0.57
CA VAL A 228 -6.41 6.08 -1.43
C VAL A 228 -7.70 6.85 -1.21
N VAL A 229 -8.06 7.20 0.03
CA VAL A 229 -9.32 7.91 0.31
C VAL A 229 -9.36 9.36 -0.19
N LEU A 230 -8.24 9.88 -0.69
CA LEU A 230 -8.18 11.18 -1.37
C LEU A 230 -8.55 11.08 -2.86
N GLU A 231 -8.65 9.86 -3.39
CA GLU A 231 -9.02 9.56 -4.77
C GLU A 231 -10.52 9.33 -4.92
N ASP A 232 -10.99 9.16 -6.17
CA ASP A 232 -12.38 8.81 -6.44
C ASP A 232 -12.79 7.52 -5.71
N PRO A 233 -14.04 7.42 -5.20
CA PRO A 233 -14.52 6.29 -4.40
C PRO A 233 -14.36 4.90 -5.06
N VAL A 234 -14.30 4.85 -6.39
CA VAL A 234 -14.03 3.61 -7.13
C VAL A 234 -12.64 3.03 -6.80
N TYR A 235 -11.64 3.87 -6.55
CA TYR A 235 -10.29 3.43 -6.16
C TYR A 235 -10.25 2.92 -4.70
N TRP A 236 -11.20 3.33 -3.86
CA TRP A 236 -11.33 2.76 -2.51
C TRP A 236 -11.75 1.30 -2.61
N LEU A 237 -12.65 0.98 -3.54
CA LEU A 237 -13.04 -0.40 -3.83
C LEU A 237 -11.87 -1.22 -4.39
N VAL A 238 -11.02 -0.64 -5.25
CA VAL A 238 -9.78 -1.29 -5.70
C VAL A 238 -8.91 -1.68 -4.51
N ALA A 239 -8.63 -0.73 -3.60
CA ALA A 239 -7.83 -1.00 -2.41
C ALA A 239 -8.45 -2.08 -1.51
N LEU A 240 -9.75 -1.98 -1.23
CA LEU A 240 -10.46 -2.94 -0.36
C LEU A 240 -10.55 -4.34 -0.98
N SER A 241 -10.58 -4.43 -2.32
CA SER A 241 -10.67 -5.72 -3.01
C SER A 241 -9.42 -6.58 -2.87
N ALA A 242 -8.23 -5.98 -2.72
CA ALA A 242 -6.95 -6.72 -2.60
C ALA A 242 -6.98 -7.75 -1.48
N ARG A 243 -7.48 -7.35 -0.31
CA ARG A 243 -7.64 -8.22 0.85
C ARG A 243 -8.57 -9.40 0.56
N VAL A 244 -9.71 -9.14 -0.08
CA VAL A 244 -10.71 -10.18 -0.39
C VAL A 244 -10.12 -11.18 -1.38
N CYS A 245 -9.40 -10.72 -2.40
CA CYS A 245 -8.71 -11.56 -3.37
C CYS A 245 -7.64 -12.44 -2.69
N LEU A 246 -6.81 -11.85 -1.84
CA LEU A 246 -5.78 -12.60 -1.10
C LEU A 246 -6.42 -13.66 -0.20
N GLN A 247 -7.44 -13.29 0.57
CA GLN A 247 -8.11 -14.22 1.48
C GLN A 247 -8.77 -15.38 0.73
N ASP A 248 -9.39 -15.13 -0.42
CA ASP A 248 -9.95 -16.17 -1.28
C ASP A 248 -8.85 -17.13 -1.78
N PHE A 249 -7.73 -16.59 -2.32
CA PHE A 249 -6.58 -17.39 -2.76
C PHE A 249 -6.00 -18.25 -1.64
N LEU A 250 -5.67 -17.66 -0.48
CA LEU A 250 -5.10 -18.39 0.66
C LEU A 250 -6.05 -19.47 1.15
N THR A 251 -7.34 -19.16 1.18
CA THR A 251 -8.39 -20.10 1.58
C THR A 251 -8.49 -21.29 0.63
N GLN A 252 -8.38 -21.08 -0.69
CA GLN A 252 -8.36 -22.16 -1.68
C GLN A 252 -7.09 -23.01 -1.55
N MET A 253 -5.92 -22.38 -1.42
CA MET A 253 -4.62 -23.06 -1.32
C MET A 253 -4.53 -23.94 -0.07
N LEU A 254 -4.85 -23.39 1.11
CA LEU A 254 -4.88 -24.15 2.35
C LEU A 254 -5.81 -25.37 2.23
N ARG A 255 -6.95 -25.23 1.56
CA ARG A 255 -7.90 -26.31 1.33
C ARG A 255 -7.34 -27.45 0.49
N SER A 256 -6.57 -27.12 -0.54
CA SER A 256 -5.93 -28.10 -1.42
C SER A 256 -4.81 -28.88 -0.71
N GLU A 257 -4.15 -28.25 0.28
CA GLU A 257 -3.01 -28.83 1.00
C GLU A 257 -3.40 -29.56 2.31
N LEU A 258 -4.52 -29.21 2.93
CA LEU A 258 -4.98 -29.79 4.20
C LEU A 258 -5.65 -31.17 4.01
N ARG A 259 -5.05 -32.23 4.57
CA ARG A 259 -5.65 -33.58 4.61
C ARG A 259 -6.96 -33.59 5.44
N PRO A 260 -7.96 -34.43 5.10
CA PRO A 260 -9.29 -34.43 5.75
C PRO A 260 -9.35 -34.85 7.24
N GLN A 261 -8.22 -35.12 7.90
CA GLN A 261 -8.20 -35.83 9.18
C GLN A 261 -8.11 -34.96 10.45
N MET A 262 -8.05 -33.62 10.35
CA MET A 262 -7.91 -32.76 11.54
C MET A 262 -9.19 -31.97 11.88
N SER A 263 -9.78 -32.26 13.04
CA SER A 263 -10.94 -31.55 13.59
C SER A 263 -10.65 -30.10 14.01
N GLU A 264 -9.41 -29.77 14.37
CA GLU A 264 -9.00 -28.40 14.74
C GLU A 264 -8.96 -27.45 13.53
N VAL A 265 -8.69 -28.00 12.34
CA VAL A 265 -8.75 -27.27 11.07
C VAL A 265 -10.18 -26.87 10.72
N GLN A 266 -11.19 -27.64 11.12
CA GLN A 266 -12.60 -27.28 10.89
C GLN A 266 -13.02 -26.03 11.69
N HIS A 267 -12.54 -25.88 12.93
CA HIS A 267 -12.78 -24.67 13.73
C HIS A 267 -12.07 -23.44 13.16
N LEU A 268 -10.86 -23.63 12.61
CA LEU A 268 -10.12 -22.59 11.87
C LEU A 268 -10.85 -22.18 10.58
N LYS A 269 -11.37 -23.16 9.84
CA LYS A 269 -12.18 -22.98 8.63
C LYS A 269 -13.48 -22.21 8.92
N GLN A 270 -14.07 -22.43 10.10
CA GLN A 270 -15.24 -21.68 10.58
C GLN A 270 -14.88 -20.23 10.97
N LYS A 271 -13.68 -20.01 11.55
CA LYS A 271 -13.22 -18.70 12.04
C LYS A 271 -12.66 -17.79 10.94
N TRP A 272 -12.03 -18.35 9.90
CA TRP A 272 -11.62 -17.62 8.68
C TRP A 272 -12.79 -17.25 7.74
N ARG A 273 -14.03 -17.44 8.22
CA ARG A 273 -15.31 -16.99 7.66
C ARG A 273 -15.77 -17.81 6.44
N ASN A 274 -17.07 -18.13 6.43
CA ASN A 274 -17.76 -18.99 5.46
C ASN A 274 -17.27 -18.74 4.03
N GLU A 275 -16.88 -19.81 3.32
CA GLU A 275 -16.42 -19.76 1.92
C GLU A 275 -17.39 -18.98 1.02
N ASN A 276 -18.69 -19.16 1.27
CA ASN A 276 -19.77 -18.49 0.55
C ASN A 276 -19.78 -16.96 0.77
N ALA A 277 -19.31 -16.48 1.92
CA ALA A 277 -19.23 -15.06 2.20
C ALA A 277 -18.06 -14.41 1.43
N MET A 278 -16.89 -15.06 1.40
CA MET A 278 -15.72 -14.54 0.68
C MET A 278 -15.92 -14.48 -0.83
N LEU A 279 -16.45 -15.56 -1.42
CA LEU A 279 -16.80 -15.58 -2.84
C LEU A 279 -17.87 -14.55 -3.20
N LEU A 280 -18.84 -14.31 -2.30
CA LEU A 280 -19.84 -13.27 -2.47
C LEU A 280 -19.20 -11.88 -2.50
N TRP A 281 -18.29 -11.56 -1.58
CA TRP A 281 -17.58 -10.29 -1.57
C TRP A 281 -16.75 -10.10 -2.83
N LEU A 282 -15.99 -11.12 -3.25
CA LEU A 282 -15.20 -11.09 -4.47
C LEU A 282 -16.06 -10.74 -5.69
N HIS A 283 -17.20 -11.42 -5.83
CA HIS A 283 -18.14 -11.17 -6.92
C HIS A 283 -18.72 -9.75 -6.89
N ARG A 284 -19.07 -9.23 -5.69
CA ARG A 284 -19.59 -7.87 -5.52
C ARG A 284 -18.57 -6.81 -5.93
N TYR A 285 -17.32 -6.94 -5.49
CA TYR A 285 -16.25 -6.03 -5.90
C TYR A 285 -15.99 -6.11 -7.41
N LYS A 286 -15.88 -7.33 -7.96
CA LYS A 286 -15.68 -7.55 -9.39
C LYS A 286 -16.75 -6.88 -10.22
N LYS A 287 -18.03 -7.07 -9.88
CA LYS A 287 -19.17 -6.45 -10.57
C LYS A 287 -19.04 -4.93 -10.66
N VAL A 288 -18.88 -4.26 -9.52
CA VAL A 288 -18.86 -2.78 -9.47
C VAL A 288 -17.63 -2.22 -10.19
N LEU A 289 -16.48 -2.89 -10.08
CA LEU A 289 -15.25 -2.46 -10.76
C LEU A 289 -15.34 -2.64 -12.27
N GLU A 290 -15.91 -3.75 -12.76
CA GLU A 290 -16.13 -3.98 -14.20
C GLU A 290 -17.12 -2.99 -14.82
N GLU A 291 -18.18 -2.61 -14.10
CA GLU A 291 -19.14 -1.61 -14.56
C GLU A 291 -18.55 -0.18 -14.66
N ARG A 292 -17.44 0.08 -13.97
CA ARG A 292 -16.80 1.41 -13.94
C ARG A 292 -15.44 1.45 -14.65
N GLN A 293 -14.92 0.30 -15.07
CA GLN A 293 -13.54 0.17 -15.57
C GLN A 293 -13.22 1.05 -16.79
N GLU A 294 -14.19 1.36 -17.65
CA GLU A 294 -13.96 2.21 -18.83
C GLU A 294 -13.54 3.64 -18.48
N LYS A 295 -13.87 4.11 -17.27
CA LYS A 295 -13.54 5.46 -16.79
C LYS A 295 -12.36 5.46 -15.81
N MET A 296 -11.80 4.30 -15.51
CA MET A 296 -10.75 4.14 -14.51
C MET A 296 -9.36 4.20 -15.15
N ASP A 297 -8.40 4.76 -14.42
CA ASP A 297 -7.00 4.66 -14.77
C ASP A 297 -6.47 3.27 -14.37
N VAL A 298 -6.12 2.47 -15.37
CA VAL A 298 -5.63 1.09 -15.20
C VAL A 298 -4.34 1.05 -14.40
N TYR A 299 -3.37 1.91 -14.70
CA TYR A 299 -2.08 1.92 -14.02
C TYR A 299 -2.23 2.33 -12.56
N LYS A 300 -3.05 3.36 -12.30
CA LYS A 300 -3.39 3.79 -10.94
C LYS A 300 -4.05 2.66 -10.15
N SER A 301 -4.99 1.96 -10.77
CA SER A 301 -5.69 0.84 -10.16
C SER A 301 -4.72 -0.30 -9.80
N ILE A 302 -3.84 -0.69 -10.72
CA ILE A 302 -2.80 -1.71 -10.50
C ILE A 302 -1.90 -1.31 -9.32
N ASN A 303 -1.44 -0.06 -9.28
CA ASN A 303 -0.56 0.42 -8.23
C ASN A 303 -1.24 0.41 -6.85
N ILE A 304 -2.48 0.90 -6.77
CA ILE A 304 -3.26 0.91 -5.53
C ILE A 304 -3.47 -0.52 -5.03
N PHE A 305 -3.89 -1.43 -5.92
CA PHE A 305 -4.11 -2.83 -5.58
C PHE A 305 -2.83 -3.50 -5.08
N ARG A 306 -1.73 -3.35 -5.82
CA ARG A 306 -0.42 -3.90 -5.47
C ARG A 306 0.08 -3.38 -4.12
N GLU A 307 -0.10 -2.09 -3.85
CA GLU A 307 0.31 -1.50 -2.57
C GLU A 307 -0.49 -2.11 -1.39
N GLN A 308 -1.78 -2.36 -1.57
CA GLN A 308 -2.57 -3.06 -0.55
C GLN A 308 -2.14 -4.53 -0.37
N MET A 309 -1.77 -5.24 -1.45
CA MET A 309 -1.20 -6.58 -1.35
C MET A 309 0.11 -6.59 -0.56
N MET A 310 0.97 -5.59 -0.75
CA MET A 310 2.19 -5.43 0.05
C MET A 310 1.89 -5.11 1.53
N ASN A 311 0.81 -4.39 1.82
CA ASN A 311 0.38 -4.14 3.20
C ASN A 311 -0.09 -5.43 3.89
N GLU A 312 -0.84 -6.28 3.19
CA GLU A 312 -1.20 -7.61 3.68
C GLU A 312 0.06 -8.47 3.91
N GLN A 313 1.05 -8.41 3.01
CA GLN A 313 2.34 -9.07 3.23
C GLN A 313 3.02 -8.61 4.53
N ARG A 314 3.06 -7.30 4.80
CA ARG A 314 3.63 -6.76 6.04
C ARG A 314 2.89 -7.23 7.31
N LEU A 315 1.57 -7.41 7.24
CA LEU A 315 0.79 -8.01 8.33
C LEU A 315 1.19 -9.48 8.56
N HIS A 316 1.40 -10.25 7.49
CA HIS A 316 1.87 -11.63 7.59
C HIS A 316 3.30 -11.74 8.12
N GLU A 317 4.16 -10.76 7.82
CA GLU A 317 5.54 -10.67 8.31
C GLU A 317 5.64 -10.16 9.74
N SER A 318 4.66 -9.36 10.22
CA SER A 318 4.68 -8.80 11.58
C SER A 318 4.37 -9.82 12.68
N VAL A 319 3.94 -11.03 12.32
CA VAL A 319 3.59 -12.10 13.25
C VAL A 319 4.46 -13.33 12.98
N THR A 320 5.29 -13.67 13.95
CA THR A 320 6.12 -14.88 13.97
C THR A 320 5.51 -15.92 14.92
N CYS A 321 5.39 -17.16 14.46
CA CYS A 321 4.94 -18.30 15.28
C CYS A 321 6.09 -19.18 15.80
N GLU A 322 7.36 -18.80 15.60
CA GLU A 322 8.52 -19.60 16.01
C GLU A 322 8.73 -19.61 17.54
N ASP A 323 8.16 -18.63 18.26
CA ASP A 323 8.30 -18.48 19.71
C ASP A 323 7.36 -19.41 20.53
N GLU A 324 6.47 -20.18 19.89
CA GLU A 324 5.52 -21.05 20.61
C GLU A 324 6.12 -22.40 21.03
N ASP A 325 7.21 -22.84 20.38
CA ASP A 325 7.89 -24.11 20.71
C ASP A 325 8.81 -24.01 21.95
N ASP A 326 9.16 -22.80 22.39
CA ASP A 326 10.10 -22.56 23.50
C ASP A 326 9.41 -22.32 24.87
N GLU A 327 8.10 -22.07 24.91
CA GLU A 327 7.36 -21.84 26.18
C GLU A 327 6.85 -23.12 26.86
N GLU A 328 7.02 -24.30 26.24
CA GLU A 328 6.60 -25.61 26.80
C GLU A 328 7.70 -26.35 27.59
N ASN A 329 8.64 -25.64 28.24
CA ASN A 329 9.53 -26.31 29.21
C ASN A 329 9.85 -25.49 30.47
N PRO A 330 8.92 -25.38 31.44
CA PRO A 330 9.25 -24.94 32.78
C PRO A 330 9.78 -26.14 33.58
N ASP A 331 10.93 -26.71 33.19
CA ASP A 331 11.49 -27.85 33.92
C ASP A 331 13.02 -27.81 33.99
N TRP A 332 13.59 -26.70 34.48
CA TRP A 332 15.00 -26.66 34.92
C TRP A 332 15.23 -25.66 36.07
N LEU A 333 15.24 -26.23 37.29
CA LEU A 333 15.85 -25.79 38.58
C LEU A 333 15.22 -24.66 39.40
#